data_AF-A0A933FB46-F1
#
_entry.id   AF-A0A933FB46-F1
#
_cell.length_a   1.000
_cell.length_b   1.000
_cell.length_c   1.000
_cell.angle_alpha   90.00
_cell.angle_beta   90.00
_cell.angle_gamma   90.00
#
_symmetry.space_group_name_H-M   'P 1'
#
loop_
_entity.id
_entity.type
_entity.pdbx_description
1 polymer ?
#
loop_
_entity_poly.entity_id
_entity_poly.type
_entity_poly.pdbx_seq_one_letter_code
_entity_poly.pdbx_strand_id
1 'polypeptide(L)'
;MGKMTRGTSWKEHRLADRLDVDGAAYTVDLVARRATGVQGYRMTVVFLPHAGGETVELDLPNAATTPDVNRVAEELAADPKRLEALFREARAS
;
A
#
# COMPACT_ATOMS: atom_id res chain seq x y z
N MET A 1 7.95 36.00 -2.88
CA MET A 1 8.50 34.84 -3.61
C MET A 1 8.08 33.59 -2.85
N GLY A 2 7.01 32.93 -3.28
CA GLY A 2 6.38 31.82 -2.54
C GLY A 2 7.24 30.56 -2.62
N LYS A 3 7.56 29.97 -1.46
CA LYS A 3 8.15 28.63 -1.38
C LYS A 3 7.15 27.63 -1.95
N MET A 4 7.39 27.16 -3.18
CA MET A 4 6.72 25.97 -3.70
C MET A 4 7.28 24.77 -2.94
N THR A 5 6.65 24.40 -1.83
CA THR A 5 6.79 23.04 -1.30
C THR A 5 6.23 22.12 -2.37
N ARG A 6 7.11 21.46 -3.14
CA ARG A 6 6.72 20.33 -3.99
C ARG A 6 6.16 19.27 -3.05
N GLY A 7 4.84 19.29 -2.84
CA GLY A 7 4.18 18.23 -2.09
C GLY A 7 4.51 16.91 -2.77
N THR A 8 5.04 15.96 -2.02
CA THR A 8 5.26 14.59 -2.49
C THR A 8 3.96 14.10 -3.14
N SER A 9 4.03 13.75 -4.43
CA SER A 9 2.88 13.34 -5.24
C SER A 9 2.31 11.98 -4.81
N TRP A 10 2.97 11.33 -3.86
CA TRP A 10 2.58 10.07 -3.24
C TRP A 10 2.82 10.08 -1.73
N LYS A 11 2.15 9.16 -1.04
CA LYS A 11 2.28 8.85 0.38
C LYS A 11 2.58 7.36 0.50
N GLU A 12 3.44 6.99 1.42
CA GLU A 12 3.78 5.61 1.72
C GLU A 12 3.54 5.36 3.21
N HIS A 13 2.90 4.25 3.52
CA HIS A 13 2.63 3.82 4.89
C HIS A 13 3.13 2.38 5.06
N ARG A 14 4.03 2.17 6.01
CA ARG A 14 4.43 0.81 6.42
C ARG A 14 3.25 0.13 7.10
N LEU A 15 2.76 -0.96 6.51
CA LEU A 15 1.71 -1.79 7.10
C LEU A 15 2.30 -2.89 7.98
N ALA A 16 3.40 -3.50 7.54
CA ALA A 16 4.13 -4.50 8.30
C ALA A 16 5.61 -4.53 7.90
N ASP A 17 6.52 -4.50 8.88
CA ASP A 17 7.96 -4.68 8.61
C ASP A 17 8.29 -6.10 8.18
N ARG A 18 7.52 -7.07 8.68
CA ARG A 18 7.59 -8.50 8.34
C ARG A 18 6.22 -9.15 8.41
N LEU A 19 5.78 -9.74 7.30
CA LEU A 19 4.62 -10.61 7.17
C LEU A 19 5.08 -11.92 6.54
N ASP A 20 4.89 -13.03 7.24
CA ASP A 20 5.23 -14.37 6.75
C ASP A 20 4.00 -14.97 6.03
N VAL A 21 4.09 -15.19 4.72
CA VAL A 21 3.03 -15.77 3.87
C VAL A 21 3.60 -16.93 3.08
N ASP A 22 2.96 -18.09 3.15
CA ASP A 22 3.36 -19.31 2.42
C ASP A 22 4.85 -19.69 2.57
N GLY A 23 5.43 -19.38 3.74
CA GLY A 23 6.84 -19.66 4.08
C GLY A 23 7.85 -18.61 3.61
N ALA A 24 7.40 -17.52 2.99
CA ALA A 24 8.23 -16.39 2.60
C ALA A 24 7.90 -15.13 3.43
N ALA A 25 8.93 -14.34 3.74
CA ALA A 25 8.78 -13.11 4.52
C ALA A 25 8.74 -11.88 3.61
N TYR A 26 7.82 -10.98 3.88
CA TYR A 26 7.60 -9.76 3.12
C TYR A 26 7.57 -8.54 4.02
N THR A 27 8.09 -7.43 3.54
CA THR A 27 7.70 -6.11 4.05
C THR A 27 6.50 -5.62 3.26
N VAL A 28 5.54 -5.00 3.93
CA VAL A 28 4.27 -4.59 3.31
C VAL A 28 4.07 -3.09 3.46
N ASP A 29 3.82 -2.42 2.34
CA ASP A 29 3.55 -0.98 2.26
C ASP A 29 2.19 -0.70 1.60
N LEU A 30 1.54 0.36 2.04
CA LEU A 30 0.46 1.02 1.30
C LEU A 30 1.03 2.26 0.62
N VAL A 31 0.94 2.29 -0.71
CA VAL A 31 1.31 3.45 -1.52
C VAL A 31 0.05 4.14 -2.02
N ALA A 32 -0.12 5.41 -1.67
CA ALA A 32 -1.22 6.25 -2.11
C ALA A 32 -0.71 7.39 -2.98
N ARG A 33 -0.99 7.34 -4.28
CA ARG A 33 -0.54 8.34 -5.26
C ARG A 33 -1.69 9.19 -5.77
N ARG A 34 -1.46 10.50 -5.91
CA ARG A 34 -2.39 11.34 -6.69
C ARG A 34 -2.25 10.98 -8.16
N ALA A 35 -3.33 10.52 -8.78
CA ALA A 35 -3.35 10.14 -10.18
C ALA A 35 -4.29 11.06 -10.97
N THR A 36 -3.95 11.30 -12.23
CA THR A 36 -4.83 12.02 -13.16
C THR A 36 -6.07 11.16 -13.47
N GLY A 37 -7.25 11.78 -13.56
CA GLY A 37 -8.51 11.08 -13.86
C GLY A 37 -9.18 10.39 -12.67
N VAL A 38 -8.63 10.51 -11.45
CA VAL A 38 -9.24 10.01 -10.21
C VAL A 38 -9.39 11.17 -9.23
N GLN A 39 -10.57 11.32 -8.64
CA GLN A 39 -10.74 12.22 -7.49
C GLN A 39 -10.14 11.56 -6.24
N GLY A 40 -8.97 12.06 -5.81
CA GLY A 40 -8.29 11.58 -4.61
C GLY A 40 -6.98 10.85 -4.88
N TYR A 41 -6.84 9.64 -4.34
CA TYR A 41 -5.62 8.85 -4.31
C TYR A 41 -5.89 7.44 -4.85
N ARG A 42 -5.09 7.01 -5.83
CA ARG A 42 -4.98 5.59 -6.16
C ARG A 42 -4.13 4.91 -5.10
N MET A 43 -4.63 3.83 -4.55
CA MET A 43 -3.98 3.09 -3.48
C MET A 43 -3.52 1.72 -4.00
N THR A 44 -2.32 1.33 -3.62
CA THR A 44 -1.72 0.05 -3.99
C THR A 44 -1.04 -0.53 -2.75
N VAL A 45 -1.32 -1.79 -2.44
CA VAL A 45 -0.55 -2.55 -1.44
C VAL A 45 0.61 -3.22 -2.15
N VAL A 46 1.80 -3.09 -1.58
CA VAL A 46 3.06 -3.57 -2.14
C VAL A 46 3.69 -4.54 -1.15
N PHE A 47 3.95 -5.76 -1.60
CA PHE A 47 4.64 -6.79 -0.82
C PHE A 47 6.05 -6.99 -1.38
N LEU A 48 7.04 -6.61 -0.58
CA LEU A 48 8.46 -6.64 -0.91
C LEU A 48 9.11 -7.90 -0.30
N PRO A 49 9.54 -8.89 -1.08
CA PRO A 49 10.12 -10.13 -0.54
C PRO A 49 11.49 -9.88 0.11
N HIS A 50 11.69 -10.40 1.33
CA HIS A 50 12.96 -10.28 2.07
C HIS A 50 14.10 -11.07 1.43
N ALA A 51 13.77 -12.22 0.81
CA ALA A 51 14.76 -13.11 0.18
C ALA A 51 15.23 -12.61 -1.20
N GLY A 52 14.76 -11.43 -1.64
CA GLY A 52 14.83 -11.02 -3.04
C GLY A 52 13.80 -11.77 -3.89
N GLY A 53 13.38 -11.15 -4.99
CA GLY A 53 12.33 -11.69 -5.85
C GLY A 53 11.46 -10.61 -6.45
N GLU A 54 10.37 -11.02 -7.09
CA GLU A 54 9.39 -10.12 -7.67
C GLU A 54 8.51 -9.50 -6.58
N THR A 55 8.36 -8.17 -6.64
CA THR A 55 7.40 -7.44 -5.82
C THR A 55 5.99 -7.82 -6.23
N VAL A 56 5.13 -8.12 -5.25
CA VAL A 56 3.71 -8.36 -5.51
C VAL A 56 2.95 -7.08 -5.21
N GLU A 57 2.15 -6.61 -6.17
CA GLU A 57 1.36 -5.38 -6.05
C GLU A 57 -0.11 -5.67 -6.26
N LEU A 58 -0.98 -5.01 -5.48
CA LEU A 58 -2.42 -5.07 -5.64
C LEU A 58 -3.03 -3.69 -5.53
N ASP A 59 -3.78 -3.28 -6.55
CA ASP A 59 -4.57 -2.05 -6.49
C ASP A 59 -5.75 -2.22 -5.53
N LEU A 60 -5.93 -1.24 -4.64
CA LEU A 60 -7.09 -1.11 -3.77
C LEU A 60 -8.08 -0.08 -4.35
N PRO A 61 -9.33 -0.05 -3.87
CA PRO A 61 -10.24 1.04 -4.15
C PRO A 61 -9.60 2.41 -3.88
N ASN A 62 -9.90 3.41 -4.71
CA ASN A 62 -9.34 4.75 -4.53
C ASN A 62 -9.84 5.41 -3.24
N ALA A 63 -9.00 6.17 -2.56
CA ALA A 63 -9.37 6.99 -1.41
C ALA A 63 -9.62 8.44 -1.84
N ALA A 64 -10.73 9.05 -1.42
CA ALA A 64 -11.05 10.42 -1.81
C ALA A 64 -10.12 11.45 -1.12
N THR A 65 -9.73 11.18 0.12
CA THR A 65 -8.98 12.13 0.96
C THR A 65 -7.80 11.47 1.68
N THR A 66 -6.89 12.30 2.23
CA THR A 66 -5.78 11.78 3.06
C THR A 66 -6.26 11.08 4.34
N PRO A 67 -7.27 11.58 5.08
CA PRO A 67 -7.84 10.84 6.20
C PRO A 67 -8.34 9.44 5.81
N ASP A 68 -8.90 9.26 4.60
CA ASP A 68 -9.32 7.94 4.14
C ASP A 68 -8.12 7.02 3.88
N VAL A 69 -7.03 7.53 3.28
CA VAL A 69 -5.78 6.79 3.13
C VAL A 69 -5.23 6.34 4.50
N ASN A 70 -5.17 7.26 5.46
CA ASN A 70 -4.67 6.96 6.80
C ASN A 70 -5.53 5.89 7.50
N ARG A 71 -6.87 6.01 7.39
CA ARG A 71 -7.80 5.03 7.95
C ARG A 71 -7.54 3.64 7.37
N VAL A 72 -7.43 3.53 6.04
CA VAL A 72 -7.15 2.25 5.38
C VAL A 72 -5.78 1.70 5.79
N ALA A 73 -4.76 2.55 5.92
CA ALA A 73 -3.45 2.11 6.41
C ALA A 73 -3.52 1.54 7.83
N GLU A 74 -4.21 2.23 8.75
CA GLU A 74 -4.38 1.78 10.14
C GLU A 74 -5.19 0.48 10.23
N GLU A 75 -6.29 0.37 9.48
CA GLU A 75 -7.13 -0.84 9.43
C GLU A 75 -6.34 -2.05 8.92
N LEU A 76 -5.56 -1.88 7.85
CA LEU A 76 -4.76 -2.97 7.28
C LEU A 76 -3.57 -3.34 8.16
N ALA A 77 -2.89 -2.37 8.78
CA ALA A 77 -1.80 -2.63 9.71
C ALA A 77 -2.27 -3.38 10.97
N ALA A 78 -3.51 -3.16 11.39
CA ALA A 78 -4.12 -3.85 12.52
C ALA A 78 -4.63 -5.27 12.19
N ASP A 79 -4.68 -5.66 10.91
CA ASP A 79 -5.20 -6.97 10.48
C ASP A 79 -4.23 -7.72 9.54
N PRO A 80 -3.23 -8.44 10.10
CA PRO A 80 -2.30 -9.24 9.32
C PRO A 80 -2.98 -10.32 8.46
N LYS A 81 -4.11 -10.88 8.90
CA LYS A 81 -4.83 -11.90 8.12
C LYS A 81 -5.46 -11.30 6.86
N ARG A 82 -5.91 -10.05 6.95
CA ARG A 82 -6.37 -9.30 5.77
C ARG A 82 -5.22 -9.08 4.78
N LEU A 83 -4.02 -8.75 5.26
CA LEU A 83 -2.83 -8.61 4.40
C LEU A 83 -2.49 -9.92 3.67
N GLU A 84 -2.52 -11.06 4.37
CA GLU A 84 -2.34 -12.37 3.75
C GLU A 84 -3.38 -12.66 2.67
N ALA A 85 -4.65 -12.31 2.92
CA ALA A 85 -5.73 -12.51 1.95
C ALA A 85 -5.50 -11.68 0.68
N LEU A 86 -5.10 -10.41 0.84
CA LEU A 86 -4.75 -9.53 -0.28
C LEU A 86 -3.55 -10.05 -1.06
N PHE A 87 -2.55 -10.61 -0.39
CA PHE A 87 -1.40 -11.24 -1.07
C PHE A 87 -1.86 -12.40 -1.97
N ARG A 88 -2.73 -13.28 -1.47
CA ARG A 88 -3.23 -14.42 -2.26
C ARG A 88 -4.09 -13.96 -3.44
N GLU A 89 -4.89 -12.92 -3.27
CA GLU A 89 -5.67 -12.29 -4.34
C GLU A 89 -4.76 -11.72 -5.45
N ALA A 90 -3.70 -11.02 -5.07
CA ALA A 90 -2.72 -10.46 -5.99
C ALA A 90 -2.00 -11.54 -6.82
N ARG A 91 -1.73 -12.71 -6.23
CA ARG A 91 -1.09 -13.84 -6.91
C ARG A 91 -2.03 -14.64 -7.80
N ALA A 92 -3.35 -14.48 -7.65
CA ALA A 92 -4.36 -15.18 -8.44
C ALA A 92 -4.84 -14.37 -9.66
N SER A 93 -4.49 -13.09 -9.74
CA SER A 93 -4.83 -12.17 -10.82
C SER A 93 -3.80 -12.20 -11.95
#